data_AF-A0A6N2VZL2-F1
#
_entry.id   AF-A0A6N2VZL2-F1
#
_cell.length_a   1.000
_cell.length_b   1.000
_cell.length_c   1.000
_cell.angle_alpha   90.00
_cell.angle_beta   90.00
_cell.angle_gamma   90.00
#
_symmetry.space_group_name_H-M   'P 1'
#
loop_
_entity.id
_entity.type
_entity.pdbx_description
1 polymer ?
#
loop_
_entity_poly.entity_id
_entity_poly.type
_entity_poly.pdbx_seq_one_letter_code
_entity_poly.pdbx_strand_id
1 'polypeptide(L)'
;MKNRHNINFNFTTIMKRVLFSVILLLAAGFTFAQEKTVKEAKSIANEVKPNFNKAEQLINQALTNPETKDNADTWDVAGFIQKRINEEEMKDAFLRKPYDTLKVYNSALNMCKYYLKCDELAQVPNEKGKIKNKYRKANAAAIIAERPNLINGGIQYYNLEKNKEALDFFGTYIEIAQNPMFEKENFLQTDTILPQIAYYASLAAAKMEDYPSVLKYAPYAQNDKEVGQYAMEFISTALKAQGDTIKWVASLKEGLQKYPQHSFFFGHLIDYYSNNNKYDEAMQFADDMLAKDPNNTFYLYVKGYLYHNMYTNLKNEKKEQEAADALNNAIKYYTKTTEIDPNYAEAFSNLGLIYCLQAQDFSEKATADVNDPKYKEDQATLKAFYEKAKPCYEKARALKPDQKDLWLNGLYRVYYNLDMGPEFEEIEKMVQ
;
A
#
# COMPACT_ATOMS: atom_id res chain seq x y z
N MET A 1 -17.99 -86.81 -48.97
CA MET A 1 -17.02 -85.77 -48.54
C MET A 1 -17.69 -84.87 -47.51
N LYS A 2 -17.11 -84.79 -46.30
CA LYS A 2 -17.60 -84.01 -45.16
C LYS A 2 -17.39 -82.52 -45.41
N ASN A 3 -18.40 -81.67 -45.19
CA ASN A 3 -18.19 -80.26 -44.91
C ASN A 3 -18.99 -79.87 -43.66
N ARG A 4 -18.27 -79.71 -42.54
CA ARG A 4 -18.79 -79.11 -41.30
C ARG A 4 -18.74 -77.59 -41.46
N HIS A 5 -19.87 -76.91 -41.28
CA HIS A 5 -19.88 -75.47 -41.05
C HIS A 5 -19.52 -75.17 -39.59
N ASN A 6 -18.34 -74.58 -39.37
CA ASN A 6 -17.97 -73.98 -38.10
C ASN A 6 -18.66 -72.61 -37.98
N ILE A 7 -19.60 -72.48 -37.05
CA ILE A 7 -20.14 -71.18 -36.63
C ILE A 7 -19.13 -70.61 -35.63
N ASN A 8 -18.31 -69.67 -36.09
CA ASN A 8 -17.35 -68.97 -35.26
C ASN A 8 -18.10 -67.80 -34.58
N PHE A 9 -18.55 -67.98 -33.34
CA PHE A 9 -19.07 -66.87 -32.54
C PHE A 9 -17.92 -65.91 -32.23
N ASN A 10 -18.02 -64.68 -32.71
CA ASN A 10 -16.99 -63.65 -32.55
C ASN A 10 -17.06 -63.05 -31.14
N PHE A 11 -16.61 -63.81 -30.13
CA PHE A 11 -16.66 -63.48 -28.71
C PHE A 11 -15.95 -62.15 -28.37
N THR A 12 -14.98 -61.72 -29.18
CA THR A 12 -14.21 -60.48 -29.00
C THR A 12 -15.03 -59.21 -29.19
N THR A 13 -16.03 -59.20 -30.08
CA THR A 13 -16.87 -58.02 -30.32
C THR A 13 -17.94 -57.85 -29.23
N ILE A 14 -18.44 -58.97 -28.69
CA ILE A 14 -19.41 -58.99 -27.59
C ILE A 14 -18.72 -58.60 -26.27
N MET A 15 -17.53 -59.13 -25.97
CA MET A 15 -16.75 -58.73 -24.79
C MET A 15 -16.39 -57.24 -24.78
N LYS A 16 -16.01 -56.65 -25.92
CA LYS A 16 -15.70 -55.21 -26.00
C LYS A 16 -16.91 -54.33 -25.71
N ARG A 17 -18.12 -54.71 -26.16
CA ARG A 17 -19.36 -53.99 -25.87
C ARG A 17 -19.78 -54.14 -24.41
N VAL A 18 -19.61 -55.33 -23.82
CA VAL A 18 -19.88 -55.55 -22.39
C VAL A 18 -18.88 -54.80 -21.50
N LEU A 19 -17.58 -54.78 -21.83
CA LEU A 19 -16.60 -53.99 -21.09
C LEU A 19 -16.87 -52.49 -21.15
N PHE A 20 -17.23 -51.94 -22.32
CA PHE A 20 -17.60 -50.53 -22.44
C PHE A 20 -18.86 -50.18 -21.63
N SER A 21 -19.87 -51.05 -21.63
CA SER A 21 -21.08 -50.86 -20.83
C SER A 21 -20.83 -50.97 -19.32
N VAL A 22 -19.94 -51.87 -18.88
CA VAL A 22 -19.55 -52.02 -17.47
C VAL A 22 -18.70 -50.83 -17.00
N ILE A 23 -17.82 -50.29 -17.85
CA ILE A 23 -17.05 -49.06 -17.54
C ILE A 23 -17.97 -47.83 -17.49
N LEU A 24 -18.97 -47.73 -18.38
CA LEU A 24 -20.00 -46.67 -18.33
C LEU A 24 -20.93 -46.81 -17.12
N LEU A 25 -21.29 -48.03 -16.71
CA LEU A 25 -22.09 -48.28 -15.50
C LEU A 25 -21.30 -48.03 -14.21
N LEU A 26 -20.00 -48.33 -14.20
CA LEU A 26 -19.10 -47.98 -13.09
C LEU A 26 -18.93 -46.46 -13.02
N ALA A 27 -18.69 -45.78 -14.14
CA ALA A 27 -18.61 -44.31 -14.19
C ALA A 27 -19.92 -43.62 -13.78
N ALA A 28 -21.07 -44.19 -14.13
CA ALA A 28 -22.38 -43.70 -13.68
C ALA A 28 -22.71 -44.04 -12.22
N GLY A 29 -22.01 -45.01 -11.60
CA GLY A 29 -22.19 -45.38 -10.19
C GLY A 29 -21.37 -44.51 -9.22
N PHE A 30 -20.26 -43.92 -9.69
CA PHE A 30 -19.43 -43.02 -8.88
C PHE A 30 -20.07 -41.63 -8.73
N THR A 31 -20.70 -41.09 -9.79
CA THR A 31 -21.30 -39.75 -9.79
C THR A 31 -22.41 -39.53 -8.75
N PHE A 32 -23.13 -40.58 -8.35
CA PHE A 32 -24.18 -40.47 -7.33
C PHE A 32 -23.66 -40.52 -5.88
N ALA A 33 -22.46 -41.06 -5.66
CA ALA A 33 -21.94 -41.26 -4.31
C ALA A 33 -21.59 -39.92 -3.65
N GLN A 34 -20.91 -39.02 -4.38
CA GLN A 34 -20.46 -37.76 -3.78
C GLN A 34 -21.58 -36.73 -3.64
N GLU A 35 -22.57 -36.69 -4.54
CA GLU A 35 -23.76 -35.86 -4.33
C GLU A 35 -24.55 -36.29 -3.07
N LYS A 36 -24.60 -37.59 -2.79
CA LYS A 36 -25.19 -38.11 -1.55
C LYS A 36 -24.39 -37.64 -0.32
N THR A 37 -23.06 -37.64 -0.39
CA THR A 37 -22.17 -37.12 0.65
C THR A 37 -22.45 -35.64 0.96
N VAL A 38 -22.70 -34.81 -0.06
CA VAL A 38 -23.08 -33.39 0.12
C VAL A 38 -24.41 -33.26 0.88
N LYS A 39 -25.42 -34.03 0.47
CA LYS A 39 -26.74 -34.04 1.15
C LYS A 39 -26.65 -34.55 2.58
N GLU A 40 -25.83 -35.55 2.84
CA GLU A 40 -25.56 -36.09 4.17
C GLU A 40 -24.90 -35.04 5.07
N ALA A 41 -23.87 -34.34 4.57
CA ALA A 41 -23.22 -33.26 5.29
C ALA A 41 -24.20 -32.14 5.68
N LYS A 42 -25.06 -31.72 4.74
CA LYS A 42 -26.13 -30.74 5.00
C LYS A 42 -27.12 -31.24 6.05
N SER A 43 -27.52 -32.50 5.97
CA SER A 43 -28.46 -33.11 6.93
C SER A 43 -27.90 -33.09 8.34
N ILE A 44 -26.66 -33.53 8.52
CA ILE A 44 -25.97 -33.56 9.83
C ILE A 44 -25.88 -32.15 10.42
N ALA A 45 -25.52 -31.15 9.61
CA ALA A 45 -25.43 -29.76 10.06
C ALA A 45 -26.79 -29.15 10.45
N ASN A 46 -27.90 -29.71 9.96
CA ASN A 46 -29.24 -29.23 10.22
C ASN A 46 -29.94 -29.92 11.41
N GLU A 47 -29.31 -30.93 12.01
CA GLU A 47 -29.83 -31.63 13.19
C GLU A 47 -30.01 -30.69 14.39
N VAL A 48 -30.77 -31.12 15.39
CA VAL A 48 -30.97 -30.36 16.65
C VAL A 48 -29.67 -30.30 17.46
N LYS A 49 -28.84 -31.33 17.38
CA LYS A 49 -27.49 -31.40 17.96
C LYS A 49 -26.47 -31.79 16.88
N PRO A 50 -26.08 -30.85 16.00
CA PRO A 50 -25.23 -31.15 14.86
C PRO A 50 -23.87 -31.71 15.24
N ASN A 51 -23.41 -32.72 14.50
CA ASN A 51 -22.00 -33.11 14.51
C ASN A 51 -21.23 -32.35 13.43
N PHE A 52 -20.84 -31.10 13.73
CA PHE A 52 -20.16 -30.24 12.76
C PHE A 52 -18.84 -30.81 12.25
N ASN A 53 -18.05 -31.46 13.10
CA ASN A 53 -16.80 -32.12 12.68
C ASN A 53 -17.06 -33.14 11.56
N LYS A 54 -18.14 -33.93 11.68
CA LYS A 54 -18.51 -34.90 10.65
C LYS A 54 -19.03 -34.22 9.39
N ALA A 55 -19.87 -33.19 9.52
CA ALA A 55 -20.38 -32.43 8.39
C ALA A 55 -19.23 -31.76 7.60
N GLU A 56 -18.28 -31.13 8.30
CA GLU A 56 -17.09 -30.50 7.71
C GLU A 56 -16.18 -31.54 7.04
N GLN A 57 -15.96 -32.70 7.66
CA GLN A 57 -15.20 -33.77 7.03
C GLN A 57 -15.80 -34.21 5.69
N LEU A 58 -17.11 -34.45 5.65
CA LEU A 58 -17.81 -34.90 4.45
C LEU A 58 -17.81 -33.81 3.36
N ILE A 59 -18.08 -32.55 3.73
CA ILE A 59 -18.13 -31.48 2.74
C ILE A 59 -16.74 -31.13 2.20
N ASN A 60 -15.69 -31.15 3.02
CA ASN A 60 -14.32 -30.91 2.56
C ASN A 60 -13.85 -31.97 1.57
N GLN A 61 -14.26 -33.23 1.75
CA GLN A 61 -14.03 -34.27 0.75
C GLN A 61 -14.75 -33.96 -0.56
N ALA A 62 -16.00 -33.50 -0.52
CA ALA A 62 -16.75 -33.11 -1.72
C ALA A 62 -16.16 -31.88 -2.43
N LEU A 63 -15.67 -30.88 -1.69
CA LEU A 63 -15.04 -29.69 -2.27
C LEU A 63 -13.79 -29.99 -3.10
N THR A 64 -13.12 -31.11 -2.85
CA THR A 64 -11.93 -31.55 -3.61
C THR A 64 -12.23 -32.62 -4.66
N ASN A 65 -13.41 -33.24 -4.61
CA ASN A 65 -13.75 -34.35 -5.48
C ASN A 65 -14.05 -33.84 -6.91
N PRO A 66 -13.49 -34.46 -7.97
CA PRO A 66 -13.69 -34.02 -9.36
C PRO A 66 -15.15 -33.87 -9.81
N GLU A 67 -16.08 -34.62 -9.22
CA GLU A 67 -17.51 -34.62 -9.58
C GLU A 67 -18.28 -33.46 -8.94
N THR A 68 -17.81 -32.95 -7.80
CA THR A 68 -18.57 -32.00 -6.97
C THR A 68 -17.85 -30.67 -6.71
N LYS A 69 -16.54 -30.59 -6.98
CA LYS A 69 -15.74 -29.36 -6.81
C LYS A 69 -16.20 -28.19 -7.68
N ASP A 70 -16.83 -28.45 -8.82
CA ASP A 70 -17.33 -27.42 -9.74
C ASP A 70 -18.87 -27.28 -9.65
N ASN A 71 -19.52 -27.95 -8.69
CA ASN A 71 -20.96 -27.87 -8.46
C ASN A 71 -21.27 -26.78 -7.42
N ALA A 72 -22.02 -25.75 -7.82
CA ALA A 72 -22.42 -24.65 -6.95
C ALA A 72 -23.19 -25.09 -5.68
N ASP A 73 -23.97 -26.17 -5.73
CA ASP A 73 -24.69 -26.70 -4.55
C ASP A 73 -23.72 -27.21 -3.47
N THR A 74 -22.59 -27.81 -3.86
CA THR A 74 -21.54 -28.25 -2.93
C THR A 74 -21.01 -27.07 -2.12
N TRP A 75 -20.72 -25.95 -2.80
CA TRP A 75 -20.21 -24.75 -2.15
C TRP A 75 -21.28 -24.00 -1.34
N ASP A 76 -22.54 -24.03 -1.78
CA ASP A 76 -23.68 -23.55 -0.99
C ASP A 76 -23.81 -24.32 0.33
N VAL A 77 -23.71 -25.65 0.28
CA VAL A 77 -23.74 -26.51 1.47
C VAL A 77 -22.55 -26.27 2.37
N ALA A 78 -21.35 -26.08 1.82
CA ALA A 78 -20.17 -25.73 2.62
C ALA A 78 -20.37 -24.41 3.37
N GLY A 79 -20.86 -23.37 2.70
CA GLY A 79 -21.21 -22.10 3.34
C GLY A 79 -22.30 -22.25 4.39
N PHE A 80 -23.34 -23.05 4.11
CA PHE A 80 -24.41 -23.35 5.07
C PHE A 80 -23.90 -24.02 6.34
N ILE A 81 -22.97 -24.98 6.23
CA ILE A 81 -22.36 -25.65 7.39
C ILE A 81 -21.62 -24.63 8.25
N GLN A 82 -20.84 -23.75 7.64
CA GLN A 82 -20.11 -22.70 8.36
C GLN A 82 -21.06 -21.69 9.01
N LYS A 83 -22.14 -21.29 8.32
CA LYS A 83 -23.20 -20.45 8.89
C LYS A 83 -23.82 -21.09 10.13
N ARG A 84 -24.08 -22.40 10.09
CA ARG A 84 -24.63 -23.15 11.24
C ARG A 84 -23.66 -23.28 12.40
N ILE A 85 -22.37 -23.43 12.13
CA ILE A 85 -21.33 -23.39 13.16
C ILE A 85 -21.34 -22.03 13.85
N ASN A 86 -21.33 -20.94 13.07
CA ASN A 86 -21.37 -19.58 13.59
C ASN A 86 -22.61 -19.34 14.47
N GLU A 87 -23.81 -19.70 13.96
CA GLU A 87 -25.07 -19.57 14.69
C GLU A 87 -25.08 -20.35 16.01
N GLU A 88 -24.48 -21.53 16.06
CA GLU A 88 -24.43 -22.33 17.30
C GLU A 88 -23.48 -21.72 18.33
N GLU A 89 -22.28 -21.31 17.92
CA GLU A 89 -21.31 -20.66 18.82
C GLU A 89 -21.82 -19.31 19.32
N MET A 90 -22.51 -18.54 18.46
CA MET A 90 -23.09 -17.25 18.85
C MET A 90 -24.22 -17.38 19.88
N LYS A 91 -24.91 -18.52 19.98
CA LYS A 91 -25.89 -18.75 21.07
C LYS A 91 -25.24 -18.64 22.44
N ASP A 92 -24.06 -19.21 22.61
CA ASP A 92 -23.34 -19.13 23.88
C ASP A 92 -22.90 -17.69 24.18
N ALA A 93 -22.53 -16.92 23.15
CA ALA A 93 -22.28 -15.48 23.29
C ALA A 93 -23.53 -14.71 23.78
N PHE A 94 -24.71 -14.96 23.19
CA PHE A 94 -25.97 -14.35 23.64
C PHE A 94 -26.35 -14.74 25.08
N LEU A 95 -26.02 -15.96 25.48
CA LEU A 95 -26.21 -16.48 26.84
C LEU A 95 -25.12 -16.04 27.82
N ARG A 96 -24.17 -15.18 27.38
CA ARG A 96 -23.01 -14.71 28.16
C ARG A 96 -22.17 -15.85 28.73
N LYS A 97 -22.07 -16.95 27.98
CA LYS A 97 -21.20 -18.08 28.30
C LYS A 97 -19.87 -17.93 27.57
N PRO A 98 -18.79 -18.57 28.05
CA PRO A 98 -17.57 -18.71 27.27
C PRO A 98 -17.89 -19.42 25.96
N TYR A 99 -17.35 -18.91 24.85
CA TYR A 99 -17.49 -19.48 23.52
C TYR A 99 -16.17 -19.35 22.76
N ASP A 100 -16.01 -20.10 21.68
CA ASP A 100 -14.81 -20.04 20.87
C ASP A 100 -14.89 -18.88 19.86
N THR A 101 -14.39 -17.72 20.26
CA THR A 101 -14.36 -16.50 19.43
C THR A 101 -13.64 -16.71 18.10
N LEU A 102 -12.57 -17.50 18.07
CA LEU A 102 -11.85 -17.76 16.82
C LEU A 102 -12.68 -18.65 15.89
N LYS A 103 -13.40 -19.63 16.44
CA LYS A 103 -14.31 -20.46 15.65
C LYS A 103 -15.48 -19.66 15.07
N VAL A 104 -16.01 -18.68 15.80
CA VAL A 104 -17.00 -17.71 15.27
C VAL A 104 -16.44 -16.95 14.07
N TYR A 105 -15.27 -16.32 14.22
CA TYR A 105 -14.70 -15.53 13.13
C TYR A 105 -14.28 -16.37 11.92
N ASN A 106 -13.61 -17.51 12.14
CA ASN A 106 -13.21 -18.39 11.05
C ASN A 106 -14.40 -19.00 10.31
N SER A 107 -15.50 -19.32 11.01
CA SER A 107 -16.71 -19.80 10.34
C SER A 107 -17.37 -18.71 9.49
N ALA A 108 -17.39 -17.45 9.95
CA ALA A 108 -17.84 -16.32 9.12
C ALA A 108 -16.97 -16.14 7.86
N LEU A 109 -15.64 -16.18 7.99
CA LEU A 109 -14.71 -16.09 6.87
C LEU A 109 -14.91 -17.22 5.85
N ASN A 110 -14.95 -18.47 6.31
CA ASN A 110 -15.15 -19.62 5.45
C ASN A 110 -16.52 -19.60 4.77
N MET A 111 -17.58 -19.20 5.51
CA MET A 111 -18.92 -19.01 4.94
C MET A 111 -18.88 -18.02 3.77
N CYS A 112 -18.26 -16.84 3.96
CA CYS A 112 -18.13 -15.84 2.91
C CYS A 112 -17.42 -16.41 1.68
N LYS A 113 -16.26 -17.05 1.86
CA LYS A 113 -15.49 -17.65 0.76
C LYS A 113 -16.28 -18.70 -0.01
N TYR A 114 -16.95 -19.60 0.70
CA TYR A 114 -17.75 -20.66 0.07
C TYR A 114 -18.94 -20.10 -0.71
N TYR A 115 -19.62 -19.09 -0.16
CA TYR A 115 -20.72 -18.43 -0.84
C TYR A 115 -20.29 -17.60 -2.06
N LEU A 116 -19.13 -16.94 -2.00
CA LEU A 116 -18.55 -16.28 -3.18
C LEU A 116 -18.21 -17.29 -4.28
N LYS A 117 -17.64 -18.45 -3.91
CA LYS A 117 -17.35 -19.52 -4.88
C LYS A 117 -18.61 -20.17 -5.45
N CYS A 118 -19.64 -20.36 -4.62
CA CYS A 118 -20.97 -20.80 -5.06
C CYS A 118 -21.55 -19.84 -6.11
N ASP A 119 -21.44 -18.53 -5.86
CA ASP A 119 -21.91 -17.50 -6.78
C ASP A 119 -21.17 -17.54 -8.12
N GLU A 120 -19.84 -17.63 -8.10
CA GLU A 120 -18.99 -17.78 -9.29
C GLU A 120 -19.44 -18.97 -10.16
N LEU A 121 -19.63 -20.15 -9.56
CA LEU A 121 -20.03 -21.38 -10.26
C LEU A 121 -21.50 -21.35 -10.73
N ALA A 122 -22.37 -20.60 -10.05
CA ALA A 122 -23.78 -20.48 -10.41
C ALA A 122 -24.06 -19.35 -11.41
N GLN A 123 -23.10 -18.47 -11.66
CA GLN A 123 -23.22 -17.31 -12.56
C GLN A 123 -22.98 -17.69 -14.04
N VAL A 124 -23.43 -18.86 -14.46
CA VAL A 124 -23.27 -19.37 -15.83
C VAL A 124 -24.57 -19.14 -16.64
N PRO A 125 -24.52 -18.53 -17.83
CA PRO A 125 -25.69 -18.36 -18.68
C PRO A 125 -26.17 -19.69 -19.25
N ASN A 126 -27.49 -19.87 -19.34
CA ASN A 126 -28.07 -21.00 -20.06
C ASN A 126 -27.95 -20.84 -21.59
N GLU A 127 -28.44 -21.82 -22.35
CA GLU A 127 -28.44 -21.82 -23.83
C GLU A 127 -29.07 -20.56 -24.46
N LYS A 128 -29.92 -19.83 -23.72
CA LYS A 128 -30.57 -18.59 -24.16
C LYS A 128 -29.86 -17.33 -23.65
N GLY A 129 -28.64 -17.47 -23.12
CA GLY A 129 -27.86 -16.37 -22.53
C GLY A 129 -28.38 -15.88 -21.17
N LYS A 130 -29.41 -16.51 -20.59
CA LYS A 130 -30.00 -16.06 -19.31
C LYS A 130 -29.31 -16.72 -18.13
N ILE A 131 -28.93 -15.92 -17.14
CA ILE A 131 -28.37 -16.42 -15.89
C ILE A 131 -29.50 -16.59 -14.87
N LYS A 132 -29.57 -17.77 -14.23
CA LYS A 132 -30.51 -18.06 -13.15
C LYS A 132 -29.78 -18.59 -11.93
N ASN A 133 -29.12 -17.69 -11.21
CA ASN A 133 -28.44 -18.01 -9.97
C ASN A 133 -29.45 -17.98 -8.80
N LYS A 134 -29.90 -19.16 -8.36
CA LYS A 134 -30.89 -19.30 -7.28
C LYS A 134 -30.31 -19.04 -5.88
N TYR A 135 -28.99 -19.11 -5.73
CA TYR A 135 -28.30 -18.99 -4.44
C TYR A 135 -28.00 -17.54 -4.08
N ARG A 136 -27.69 -16.70 -5.08
CA ARG A 136 -27.20 -15.33 -4.93
C ARG A 136 -27.94 -14.50 -3.88
N LYS A 137 -29.27 -14.47 -3.91
CA LYS A 137 -30.05 -13.62 -2.97
C LYS A 137 -29.84 -14.03 -1.51
N ALA A 138 -29.91 -15.32 -1.21
CA ALA A 138 -29.77 -15.81 0.16
C ALA A 138 -28.32 -15.68 0.65
N ASN A 139 -27.37 -16.02 -0.21
CA ASN A 139 -25.96 -16.01 0.12
C ASN A 139 -25.43 -14.57 0.29
N ALA A 140 -25.91 -13.61 -0.52
CA ALA A 140 -25.59 -12.20 -0.35
C ALA A 140 -26.06 -11.66 1.00
N ALA A 141 -27.31 -11.97 1.37
CA ALA A 141 -27.85 -11.54 2.66
C ALA A 141 -27.06 -12.10 3.86
N ALA A 142 -26.62 -13.36 3.78
CA ALA A 142 -25.78 -13.97 4.81
C ALA A 142 -24.39 -13.31 4.88
N ILE A 143 -23.74 -13.06 3.74
CA ILE A 143 -22.45 -12.38 3.69
C ILE A 143 -22.55 -10.98 4.29
N ILE A 144 -23.58 -10.20 3.93
CA ILE A 144 -23.77 -8.83 4.44
C ILE A 144 -23.91 -8.84 5.97
N ALA A 145 -24.65 -9.80 6.52
CA ALA A 145 -24.84 -9.92 7.97
C ALA A 145 -23.52 -10.25 8.70
N GLU A 146 -22.66 -11.08 8.11
CA GLU A 146 -21.40 -11.51 8.72
C GLU A 146 -20.19 -10.65 8.35
N ARG A 147 -20.32 -9.74 7.38
CA ARG A 147 -19.23 -8.87 6.93
C ARG A 147 -18.53 -8.11 8.07
N PRO A 148 -19.22 -7.59 9.10
CA PRO A 148 -18.56 -6.98 10.27
C PRO A 148 -17.66 -7.94 11.06
N ASN A 149 -18.01 -9.23 11.12
CA ASN A 149 -17.19 -10.23 11.81
C ASN A 149 -15.85 -10.48 11.10
N LEU A 150 -15.74 -10.14 9.81
CA LEU A 150 -14.45 -10.19 9.11
C LEU A 150 -13.48 -9.16 9.68
N ILE A 151 -13.96 -7.97 10.03
CA ILE A 151 -13.13 -6.93 10.66
C ILE A 151 -12.67 -7.42 12.03
N ASN A 152 -13.59 -7.90 12.86
CA ASN A 152 -13.28 -8.38 14.21
C ASN A 152 -12.30 -9.56 14.19
N GLY A 153 -12.49 -10.51 13.26
CA GLY A 153 -11.55 -11.61 13.04
C GLY A 153 -10.17 -11.13 12.62
N GLY A 154 -10.10 -10.19 11.68
CA GLY A 154 -8.84 -9.58 11.24
C GLY A 154 -8.12 -8.87 12.38
N ILE A 155 -8.82 -8.07 13.19
CA ILE A 155 -8.26 -7.39 14.36
C ILE A 155 -7.74 -8.41 15.39
N GLN A 156 -8.51 -9.48 15.65
CA GLN A 156 -8.12 -10.52 16.59
C GLN A 156 -6.80 -11.19 16.17
N TYR A 157 -6.69 -11.60 14.90
CA TYR A 157 -5.47 -12.22 14.39
C TYR A 157 -4.30 -11.22 14.31
N TYR A 158 -4.58 -9.96 13.97
CA TYR A 158 -3.56 -8.91 13.94
C TYR A 158 -2.94 -8.67 15.32
N ASN A 159 -3.78 -8.61 16.37
CA ASN A 159 -3.34 -8.47 17.76
C ASN A 159 -2.56 -9.69 18.27
N LEU A 160 -2.76 -10.86 17.65
CA LEU A 160 -2.01 -12.09 17.91
C LEU A 160 -0.74 -12.19 17.04
N GLU A 161 -0.38 -11.14 16.30
CA GLU A 161 0.75 -11.08 15.36
C GLU A 161 0.67 -12.11 14.20
N LYS A 162 -0.52 -12.67 13.98
CA LYS A 162 -0.81 -13.62 12.90
C LYS A 162 -1.23 -12.87 11.64
N ASN A 163 -0.25 -12.21 11.02
CA ASN A 163 -0.48 -11.31 9.88
C ASN A 163 -1.09 -12.01 8.67
N LYS A 164 -0.81 -13.30 8.44
CA LYS A 164 -1.35 -14.05 7.30
C LYS A 164 -2.86 -14.25 7.44
N GLU A 165 -3.29 -14.67 8.62
CA GLU A 165 -4.71 -14.84 8.93
C GLU A 165 -5.40 -13.48 8.94
N ALA A 166 -4.82 -12.46 9.57
CA ALA A 166 -5.37 -11.11 9.57
C ALA A 166 -5.60 -10.58 8.15
N LEU A 167 -4.63 -10.78 7.25
CA LEU A 167 -4.73 -10.44 5.83
C LEU A 167 -5.87 -11.18 5.14
N ASP A 168 -6.09 -12.45 5.46
CA ASP A 168 -7.17 -13.25 4.86
C ASP A 168 -8.56 -12.68 5.20
N PHE A 169 -8.74 -12.25 6.45
CA PHE A 169 -9.93 -11.59 6.93
C PHE A 169 -10.16 -10.22 6.29
N PHE A 170 -9.18 -9.32 6.37
CA PHE A 170 -9.29 -7.97 5.81
C PHE A 170 -9.38 -8.00 4.27
N GLY A 171 -8.62 -8.88 3.63
CA GLY A 171 -8.67 -9.11 2.18
C GLY A 171 -10.05 -9.56 1.72
N THR A 172 -10.64 -10.57 2.40
CA THR A 172 -12.00 -11.03 2.07
C THR A 172 -13.03 -9.91 2.23
N TYR A 173 -12.91 -9.05 3.25
CA TYR A 173 -13.80 -7.91 3.45
C TYR A 173 -13.78 -6.92 2.27
N ILE A 174 -12.59 -6.68 1.71
CA ILE A 174 -12.36 -5.79 0.56
C ILE A 174 -12.82 -6.46 -0.74
N GLU A 175 -12.56 -7.76 -0.92
CA GLU A 175 -13.00 -8.54 -2.07
C GLU A 175 -14.53 -8.61 -2.19
N ILE A 176 -15.24 -8.72 -1.05
CA ILE A 176 -16.70 -8.62 -1.00
C ILE A 176 -17.18 -7.28 -1.57
N ALA A 177 -16.49 -6.17 -1.26
CA ALA A 177 -16.89 -4.86 -1.74
C ALA A 177 -16.79 -4.70 -3.27
N GLN A 178 -15.91 -5.47 -3.92
CA GLN A 178 -15.69 -5.45 -5.37
C GLN A 178 -16.53 -6.50 -6.11
N ASN A 179 -17.09 -7.48 -5.40
CA ASN A 179 -17.68 -8.63 -6.04
C ASN A 179 -19.01 -8.25 -6.73
N PRO A 180 -19.26 -8.66 -7.99
CA PRO A 180 -20.50 -8.36 -8.72
C PRO A 180 -21.79 -8.80 -8.01
N MET A 181 -21.69 -9.74 -7.07
CA MET A 181 -22.79 -10.12 -6.18
C MET A 181 -23.37 -8.94 -5.40
N PHE A 182 -22.54 -7.93 -5.09
CA PHE A 182 -22.86 -6.78 -4.23
C PHE A 182 -22.88 -5.43 -4.96
N GLU A 183 -23.05 -5.44 -6.29
CA GLU A 183 -23.09 -4.22 -7.10
C GLU A 183 -24.18 -3.24 -6.64
N LYS A 184 -25.30 -3.76 -6.12
CA LYS A 184 -26.44 -2.95 -5.64
C LYS A 184 -26.13 -2.20 -4.35
N GLU A 185 -25.31 -2.78 -3.49
CA GLU A 185 -24.88 -2.21 -2.22
C GLU A 185 -23.82 -1.12 -2.42
N ASN A 186 -23.08 -1.19 -3.53
CA ASN A 186 -22.09 -0.19 -3.94
C ASN A 186 -21.07 0.12 -2.82
N PHE A 187 -20.56 -0.94 -2.16
CA PHE A 187 -19.70 -0.81 -0.99
C PHE A 187 -18.46 0.04 -1.24
N LEU A 188 -17.87 0.00 -2.44
CA LEU A 188 -16.71 0.85 -2.77
C LEU A 188 -16.96 2.35 -2.57
N GLN A 189 -18.22 2.80 -2.61
CA GLN A 189 -18.60 4.20 -2.40
C GLN A 189 -19.31 4.41 -1.05
N THR A 190 -20.08 3.42 -0.58
CA THR A 190 -20.95 3.56 0.60
C THR A 190 -20.27 3.14 1.90
N ASP A 191 -19.23 2.31 1.83
CA ASP A 191 -18.52 1.78 2.99
C ASP A 191 -17.40 2.72 3.43
N THR A 192 -17.70 3.54 4.44
CA THR A 192 -16.76 4.55 4.95
C THR A 192 -15.58 3.98 5.73
N ILE A 193 -15.61 2.69 6.11
CA ILE A 193 -14.51 2.04 6.85
C ILE A 193 -13.61 1.19 5.93
N LEU A 194 -14.01 1.00 4.67
CA LEU A 194 -13.24 0.25 3.68
C LEU A 194 -11.78 0.75 3.56
N PRO A 195 -11.47 2.06 3.53
CA PRO A 195 -10.10 2.53 3.43
C PRO A 195 -9.24 2.12 4.65
N GLN A 196 -9.80 2.16 5.86
CA GLN A 196 -9.11 1.73 7.08
C GLN A 196 -8.84 0.22 7.05
N ILE A 197 -9.81 -0.59 6.61
CA ILE A 197 -9.61 -2.04 6.46
C ILE A 197 -8.58 -2.36 5.37
N ALA A 198 -8.58 -1.62 4.26
CA ALA A 198 -7.56 -1.71 3.23
C ALA A 198 -6.17 -1.37 3.75
N TYR A 199 -6.04 -0.32 4.57
CA TYR A 199 -4.78 -0.02 5.25
C TYR A 199 -4.29 -1.18 6.13
N TYR A 200 -5.16 -1.77 6.96
CA TYR A 200 -4.76 -2.90 7.80
C TYR A 200 -4.42 -4.16 7.01
N ALA A 201 -5.13 -4.44 5.90
CA ALA A 201 -4.75 -5.50 4.97
C ALA A 201 -3.35 -5.26 4.41
N SER A 202 -3.08 -4.05 3.92
CA SER A 202 -1.78 -3.67 3.38
C SER A 202 -0.67 -3.68 4.42
N LEU A 203 -0.94 -3.26 5.65
CA LEU A 203 0.01 -3.30 6.75
C LEU A 203 0.35 -4.75 7.14
N ALA A 204 -0.66 -5.63 7.23
CA ALA A 204 -0.43 -7.06 7.49
C ALA A 204 0.40 -7.70 6.37
N ALA A 205 0.10 -7.39 5.11
CA ALA A 205 0.87 -7.85 3.95
C ALA A 205 2.31 -7.30 3.96
N ALA A 206 2.50 -6.01 4.24
CA ALA A 206 3.80 -5.37 4.31
C ALA A 206 4.69 -5.96 5.41
N LYS A 207 4.13 -6.28 6.59
CA LYS A 207 4.84 -6.98 7.68
C LYS A 207 5.36 -8.37 7.29
N MET A 208 4.77 -8.98 6.25
CA MET A 208 5.19 -10.27 5.70
C MET A 208 5.99 -10.13 4.40
N GLU A 209 6.27 -8.90 3.95
CA GLU A 209 6.84 -8.60 2.63
C GLU A 209 6.04 -9.21 1.46
N ASP A 210 4.74 -9.43 1.64
CA ASP A 210 3.82 -9.86 0.58
C ASP A 210 3.42 -8.68 -0.30
N TYR A 211 4.38 -8.23 -1.11
CA TYR A 211 4.23 -7.09 -2.01
C TYR A 211 3.08 -7.24 -3.01
N PRO A 212 2.80 -8.43 -3.60
CA PRO A 212 1.59 -8.63 -4.41
C PRO A 212 0.29 -8.28 -3.67
N SER A 213 0.13 -8.72 -2.42
CA SER A 213 -1.04 -8.37 -1.62
C SER A 213 -1.08 -6.89 -1.23
N VAL A 214 0.07 -6.26 -0.96
CA VAL A 214 0.15 -4.81 -0.76
C VAL A 214 -0.42 -4.06 -1.97
N LEU A 215 0.06 -4.38 -3.17
CA LEU A 215 -0.37 -3.72 -4.41
C LEU A 215 -1.83 -4.03 -4.77
N LYS A 216 -2.37 -5.13 -4.27
CA LYS A 216 -3.79 -5.48 -4.43
C LYS A 216 -4.70 -4.64 -3.53
N TYR A 217 -4.33 -4.43 -2.26
CA TYR A 217 -5.24 -3.84 -1.26
C TYR A 217 -4.97 -2.37 -0.95
N ALA A 218 -3.72 -1.90 -0.99
CA ALA A 218 -3.37 -0.52 -0.63
C ALA A 218 -4.07 0.55 -1.51
N PRO A 219 -4.35 0.31 -2.82
CA PRO A 219 -5.07 1.29 -3.65
C PRO A 219 -6.45 1.67 -3.12
N TYR A 220 -7.09 0.84 -2.29
CA TYR A 220 -8.39 1.17 -1.67
C TYR A 220 -8.26 2.15 -0.49
N ALA A 221 -7.05 2.34 0.04
CA ALA A 221 -6.75 3.29 1.11
C ALA A 221 -6.04 4.56 0.63
N GLN A 222 -5.42 4.54 -0.56
CA GLN A 222 -4.46 5.56 -1.01
C GLN A 222 -4.98 7.01 -1.13
N ASN A 223 -6.30 7.21 -1.09
CA ASN A 223 -6.95 8.53 -1.16
C ASN A 223 -7.58 8.95 0.18
N ASP A 224 -7.46 8.11 1.22
CA ASP A 224 -8.01 8.40 2.53
C ASP A 224 -7.18 9.46 3.27
N LYS A 225 -7.86 10.32 4.03
CA LYS A 225 -7.24 11.45 4.70
C LYS A 225 -6.33 11.06 5.87
N GLU A 226 -6.61 9.93 6.51
CA GLU A 226 -5.89 9.49 7.71
C GLU A 226 -4.85 8.43 7.36
N VAL A 227 -5.25 7.42 6.58
CA VAL A 227 -4.39 6.26 6.30
C VAL A 227 -3.74 6.28 4.91
N GLY A 228 -4.15 7.20 4.04
CA GLY A 228 -3.74 7.18 2.64
C GLY A 228 -2.25 7.45 2.42
N GLN A 229 -1.60 8.27 3.26
CA GLN A 229 -0.15 8.49 3.19
C GLN A 229 0.63 7.20 3.46
N TYR A 230 0.19 6.39 4.44
CA TYR A 230 0.82 5.12 4.77
C TYR A 230 0.55 4.06 3.70
N ALA A 231 -0.67 4.04 3.15
CA ALA A 231 -1.01 3.15 2.04
C ALA A 231 -0.13 3.43 0.80
N MET A 232 0.06 4.71 0.46
CA MET A 232 0.95 5.13 -0.62
C MET A 232 2.42 4.76 -0.33
N GLU A 233 2.88 4.89 0.92
CA GLU A 233 4.21 4.43 1.32
C GLU A 233 4.39 2.92 1.12
N PHE A 234 3.38 2.11 1.49
CA PHE A 234 3.42 0.66 1.24
C PHE A 234 3.45 0.35 -0.26
N ILE A 235 2.67 1.04 -1.08
CA ILE A 235 2.69 0.90 -2.55
C ILE A 235 4.09 1.21 -3.08
N SER A 236 4.67 2.35 -2.73
CA SER A 236 6.01 2.73 -3.17
C SER A 236 7.07 1.73 -2.73
N THR A 237 6.99 1.23 -1.50
CA THR A 237 7.91 0.22 -0.97
C THR A 237 7.81 -1.09 -1.75
N ALA A 238 6.59 -1.55 -2.03
CA ALA A 238 6.34 -2.76 -2.82
C ALA A 238 6.85 -2.64 -4.26
N LEU A 239 6.62 -1.50 -4.91
CA LEU A 239 7.11 -1.25 -6.28
C LEU A 239 8.64 -1.20 -6.34
N LYS A 240 9.28 -0.59 -5.34
CA LYS A 240 10.74 -0.58 -5.21
C LYS A 240 11.30 -1.99 -5.04
N ALA A 241 10.69 -2.80 -4.18
CA ALA A 241 11.11 -4.19 -3.94
C ALA A 241 10.96 -5.09 -5.19
N GLN A 242 9.96 -4.80 -6.04
CA GLN A 242 9.78 -5.49 -7.32
C GLN A 242 10.77 -5.03 -8.42
N GLY A 243 11.54 -3.98 -8.18
CA GLY A 243 12.45 -3.40 -9.18
C GLY A 243 11.75 -2.61 -10.28
N ASP A 244 10.45 -2.35 -10.17
CA ASP A 244 9.70 -1.53 -11.15
C ASP A 244 9.96 -0.04 -10.88
N THR A 245 11.15 0.42 -11.29
CA THR A 245 11.62 1.79 -11.04
C THR A 245 10.67 2.84 -11.62
N ILE A 246 10.05 2.55 -12.78
CA ILE A 246 9.11 3.48 -13.42
C ILE A 246 7.89 3.67 -12.55
N LYS A 247 7.24 2.58 -12.12
CA LYS A 247 6.07 2.68 -11.25
C LYS A 247 6.43 3.18 -9.86
N TRP A 248 7.58 2.79 -9.32
CA TRP A 248 8.06 3.30 -8.03
C TRP A 248 8.18 4.82 -8.04
N VAL A 249 8.89 5.40 -9.01
CA VAL A 249 9.03 6.86 -9.12
C VAL A 249 7.66 7.53 -9.36
N ALA A 250 6.79 6.93 -10.17
CA ALA A 250 5.43 7.43 -10.36
C ALA A 250 4.63 7.45 -9.04
N SER A 251 4.73 6.40 -8.24
CA SER A 251 4.05 6.32 -6.94
C SER A 251 4.58 7.36 -5.94
N LEU A 252 5.88 7.64 -5.96
CA LEU A 252 6.45 8.68 -5.10
C LEU A 252 5.96 10.07 -5.53
N LYS A 253 5.90 10.35 -6.84
CA LYS A 253 5.36 11.61 -7.38
C LYS A 253 3.89 11.80 -6.99
N GLU A 254 3.08 10.76 -7.12
CA GLU A 254 1.68 10.79 -6.71
C GLU A 254 1.54 10.96 -5.19
N GLY A 255 2.34 10.24 -4.40
CA GLY A 255 2.35 10.33 -2.95
C GLY A 255 2.71 11.73 -2.48
N LEU A 256 3.71 12.37 -3.09
CA LEU A 256 4.12 13.73 -2.79
C LEU A 256 3.02 14.77 -3.12
N GLN A 257 2.31 14.59 -4.23
CA GLN A 257 1.22 15.49 -4.62
C GLN A 257 0.02 15.39 -3.68
N LYS A 258 -0.30 14.18 -3.19
CA LYS A 258 -1.44 13.96 -2.27
C LYS A 258 -1.09 14.27 -0.82
N TYR A 259 0.13 13.94 -0.41
CA TYR A 259 0.60 13.99 0.98
C TYR A 259 1.94 14.75 1.06
N PRO A 260 1.97 16.06 0.73
CA PRO A 260 3.21 16.84 0.67
C PRO A 260 3.95 16.95 2.01
N GLN A 261 3.24 16.73 3.12
CA GLN A 261 3.82 16.75 4.47
C GLN A 261 4.41 15.41 4.90
N HIS A 262 4.16 14.32 4.14
CA HIS A 262 4.73 13.01 4.43
C HIS A 262 6.13 12.91 3.82
N SER A 263 7.15 13.09 4.66
CA SER A 263 8.55 13.26 4.24
C SER A 263 9.11 12.10 3.40
N PHE A 264 8.56 10.90 3.53
CA PHE A 264 8.94 9.69 2.80
C PHE A 264 9.03 9.94 1.28
N PHE A 265 8.00 10.56 0.68
CA PHE A 265 7.94 10.71 -0.77
C PHE A 265 8.98 11.69 -1.30
N PHE A 266 9.14 12.82 -0.59
CA PHE A 266 10.10 13.84 -0.98
C PHE A 266 11.53 13.32 -0.88
N GLY A 267 11.91 12.73 0.26
CA GLY A 267 13.26 12.20 0.47
C GLY A 267 13.64 11.17 -0.59
N HIS A 268 12.76 10.20 -0.85
CA HIS A 268 13.05 9.18 -1.86
C HIS A 268 13.08 9.69 -3.30
N LEU A 269 12.29 10.71 -3.65
CA LEU A 269 12.40 11.33 -4.99
C LEU A 269 13.71 12.07 -5.15
N ILE A 270 14.12 12.84 -4.14
CA ILE A 270 15.40 13.54 -4.15
C ILE A 270 16.55 12.55 -4.30
N ASP A 271 16.58 11.50 -3.47
CA ASP A 271 17.61 10.46 -3.55
C ASP A 271 17.65 9.82 -4.93
N TYR A 272 16.49 9.53 -5.53
CA TYR A 272 16.41 8.99 -6.88
C TYR A 272 17.01 9.96 -7.91
N TYR A 273 16.62 11.23 -7.87
CA TYR A 273 17.08 12.21 -8.84
C TYR A 273 18.58 12.50 -8.72
N SER A 274 19.07 12.68 -7.50
CA SER A 274 20.48 12.96 -7.22
C SER A 274 21.38 11.79 -7.59
N ASN A 275 21.04 10.56 -7.19
CA ASN A 275 21.86 9.37 -7.49
C ASN A 275 21.90 9.01 -8.98
N ASN A 276 20.95 9.53 -9.77
CA ASN A 276 20.85 9.24 -11.21
C ASN A 276 21.13 10.47 -12.09
N ASN A 277 21.55 11.61 -11.51
CA ASN A 277 21.75 12.88 -12.21
C ASN A 277 20.52 13.33 -13.05
N LYS A 278 19.32 13.06 -12.57
CA LYS A 278 18.04 13.33 -13.25
C LYS A 278 17.42 14.66 -12.81
N TYR A 279 18.24 15.71 -12.72
CA TYR A 279 17.79 17.02 -12.23
C TYR A 279 16.80 17.71 -13.18
N ASP A 280 16.94 17.53 -14.49
CA ASP A 280 15.99 18.07 -15.48
C ASP A 280 14.57 17.49 -15.26
N GLU A 281 14.47 16.18 -15.02
CA GLU A 281 13.20 15.52 -14.72
C GLU A 281 12.61 16.00 -13.39
N ALA A 282 13.44 16.23 -12.37
CA ALA A 282 13.04 16.76 -11.08
C ALA A 282 12.51 18.20 -11.21
N MET A 283 13.21 19.00 -12.01
CA MET A 283 12.88 20.39 -12.27
C MET A 283 11.56 20.52 -13.02
N GLN A 284 11.37 19.74 -14.08
CA GLN A 284 10.10 19.69 -14.81
C GLN A 284 8.95 19.29 -13.89
N PHE A 285 9.15 18.27 -13.05
CA PHE A 285 8.13 17.86 -12.09
C PHE A 285 7.76 18.97 -11.10
N ALA A 286 8.75 19.70 -10.58
CA ALA A 286 8.50 20.86 -9.72
C ALA A 286 7.80 22.01 -10.46
N ASP A 287 8.11 22.25 -11.73
CA ASP A 287 7.43 23.24 -12.56
C ASP A 287 5.96 22.86 -12.80
N ASP A 288 5.67 21.59 -13.06
CA ASP A 288 4.31 21.09 -13.24
C ASP A 288 3.47 21.23 -11.96
N MET A 289 4.09 21.04 -10.78
CA MET A 289 3.43 21.26 -9.50
C MET A 289 3.11 22.75 -9.27
N LEU A 290 4.09 23.63 -9.53
CA LEU A 290 3.92 25.09 -9.41
C LEU A 290 2.95 25.67 -10.44
N ALA A 291 2.83 25.07 -11.63
CA ALA A 291 1.84 25.49 -12.62
C ALA A 291 0.39 25.28 -12.13
N LYS A 292 0.17 24.27 -11.27
CA LYS A 292 -1.13 23.96 -10.67
C LYS A 292 -1.40 24.82 -9.44
N ASP A 293 -0.38 25.04 -8.60
CA ASP A 293 -0.47 25.86 -7.39
C ASP A 293 0.80 26.73 -7.23
N PRO A 294 0.83 27.93 -7.85
CA PRO A 294 2.04 28.77 -7.92
C PRO A 294 2.54 29.33 -6.59
N ASN A 295 1.69 29.27 -5.56
CA ASN A 295 1.96 29.81 -4.22
C ASN A 295 1.99 28.71 -3.15
N ASN A 296 1.98 27.44 -3.55
CA ASN A 296 2.19 26.34 -2.63
C ASN A 296 3.59 26.44 -2.01
N THR A 297 3.67 26.64 -0.70
CA THR A 297 4.93 26.84 0.03
C THR A 297 5.84 25.62 -0.10
N PHE A 298 5.27 24.41 -0.04
CA PHE A 298 6.03 23.18 -0.22
C PHE A 298 6.61 23.07 -1.64
N TYR A 299 5.84 23.34 -2.70
CA TYR A 299 6.37 23.26 -4.07
C TYR A 299 7.45 24.32 -4.35
N LEU A 300 7.31 25.51 -3.79
CA LEU A 300 8.33 26.55 -3.87
C LEU A 300 9.61 26.11 -3.14
N TYR A 301 9.48 25.54 -1.95
CA TYR A 301 10.58 24.96 -1.19
C TYR A 301 11.29 23.86 -2.00
N VAL A 302 10.54 22.92 -2.58
CA VAL A 302 11.09 21.86 -3.44
C VAL A 302 11.88 22.45 -4.59
N LYS A 303 11.37 23.49 -5.25
CA LYS A 303 12.08 24.14 -6.37
C LYS A 303 13.40 24.76 -5.93
N GLY A 304 13.42 25.47 -4.80
CA GLY A 304 14.65 26.01 -4.21
C GLY A 304 15.65 24.91 -3.84
N TYR A 305 15.15 23.80 -3.30
CA TYR A 305 15.95 22.63 -2.93
C TYR A 305 16.57 21.93 -4.14
N LEU A 306 15.87 21.84 -5.26
CA LEU A 306 16.43 21.27 -6.49
C LEU A 306 17.56 22.14 -7.05
N TYR A 307 17.37 23.46 -7.14
CA TYR A 307 18.43 24.38 -7.55
C TYR A 307 19.66 24.28 -6.63
N HIS A 308 19.44 24.20 -5.31
CA HIS A 308 20.51 23.98 -4.35
C HIS A 308 21.29 22.68 -4.62
N ASN A 309 20.63 21.54 -4.86
CA ASN A 309 21.36 20.30 -5.11
C ASN A 309 22.06 20.28 -6.47
N MET A 310 21.51 20.97 -7.48
CA MET A 310 22.17 21.12 -8.78
C MET A 310 23.50 21.86 -8.69
N TYR A 311 23.63 22.81 -7.77
CA TYR A 311 24.83 23.62 -7.59
C TYR A 311 26.11 22.76 -7.45
N THR A 312 26.10 21.73 -6.60
CA THR A 312 27.27 20.85 -6.40
C THR A 312 27.68 20.13 -7.68
N ASN A 313 26.71 19.65 -8.44
CA ASN A 313 26.96 18.99 -9.72
C ASN A 313 27.54 19.97 -10.76
N LEU A 314 26.98 21.18 -10.84
CA LEU A 314 27.45 22.22 -11.76
C LEU A 314 28.87 22.68 -11.42
N LYS A 315 29.22 22.78 -10.13
CA LYS A 315 30.61 23.05 -9.68
C LYS A 315 31.56 21.93 -10.10
N ASN A 316 31.18 20.66 -9.93
CA ASN A 316 31.99 19.52 -10.36
C ASN A 316 32.21 19.48 -11.87
N GLU A 317 31.20 19.90 -12.65
CA GLU A 317 31.28 20.07 -14.11
C GLU A 317 32.04 21.35 -14.54
N LYS A 318 32.52 22.16 -13.57
CA LYS A 318 33.20 23.45 -13.80
C LYS A 318 32.35 24.50 -14.52
N LYS A 319 31.02 24.42 -14.37
CA LYS A 319 30.05 25.36 -14.93
C LYS A 319 29.77 26.48 -13.91
N GLU A 320 30.75 27.34 -13.68
CA GLU A 320 30.67 28.33 -12.60
C GLU A 320 29.49 29.29 -12.71
N GLN A 321 29.18 29.77 -13.92
CA GLN A 321 28.06 30.70 -14.11
C GLN A 321 26.72 30.01 -13.83
N GLU A 322 26.52 28.80 -14.35
CA GLU A 322 25.29 28.02 -14.09
C GLU A 322 25.15 27.67 -12.60
N ALA A 323 26.27 27.36 -11.93
CA ALA A 323 26.28 27.11 -10.48
C ALA A 323 25.85 28.37 -9.70
N ALA A 324 26.39 29.53 -10.05
CA ALA A 324 25.98 30.81 -9.44
C ALA A 324 24.50 31.13 -9.71
N ASP A 325 24.03 30.90 -10.94
CA ASP A 325 22.62 31.06 -11.31
C ASP A 325 21.71 30.10 -10.54
N ALA A 326 22.17 28.87 -10.27
CA ALA A 326 21.45 27.92 -9.44
C ALA A 326 21.31 28.42 -7.98
N LEU A 327 22.38 28.95 -7.36
CA LEU A 327 22.27 29.55 -6.02
C LEU A 327 21.32 30.75 -6.01
N ASN A 328 21.38 31.62 -7.02
CA ASN A 328 20.48 32.77 -7.13
C ASN A 328 19.01 32.34 -7.28
N ASN A 329 18.74 31.29 -8.06
CA ASN A 329 17.40 30.73 -8.15
C ASN A 329 16.97 30.06 -6.83
N ALA A 330 17.86 29.35 -6.14
CA ALA A 330 17.56 28.79 -4.82
C ALA A 330 17.14 29.90 -3.83
N ILE A 331 17.90 31.00 -3.76
CA ILE A 331 17.54 32.19 -2.96
C ILE A 331 16.16 32.70 -3.32
N LYS A 332 15.88 32.89 -4.62
CA LYS A 332 14.58 33.39 -5.10
C LYS A 332 13.42 32.52 -4.59
N TYR A 333 13.52 31.20 -4.72
CA TYR A 333 12.44 30.29 -4.35
C TYR A 333 12.30 30.10 -2.84
N TYR A 334 13.41 30.01 -2.10
CA TYR A 334 13.36 29.98 -0.64
C TYR A 334 12.84 31.29 -0.05
N THR A 335 13.22 32.44 -0.60
CA THR A 335 12.68 33.75 -0.19
C THR A 335 11.17 33.82 -0.42
N LYS A 336 10.69 33.41 -1.61
CA LYS A 336 9.24 33.35 -1.86
C LYS A 336 8.54 32.38 -0.89
N THR A 337 9.19 31.27 -0.53
CA THR A 337 8.66 30.32 0.46
C THR A 337 8.49 30.98 1.82
N THR A 338 9.50 31.70 2.32
CA THR A 338 9.47 32.34 3.64
C THR A 338 8.60 33.60 3.69
N GLU A 339 8.39 34.28 2.56
CA GLU A 339 7.42 35.36 2.43
C GLU A 339 5.97 34.87 2.54
N ILE A 340 5.67 33.70 1.98
CA ILE A 340 4.32 33.11 2.03
C ILE A 340 4.10 32.39 3.37
N ASP A 341 5.10 31.64 3.85
CA ASP A 341 5.08 30.97 5.15
C ASP A 341 6.27 31.40 6.03
N PRO A 342 6.08 32.45 6.86
CA PRO A 342 7.08 32.93 7.80
C PRO A 342 7.44 31.94 8.93
N ASN A 343 6.78 30.77 9.00
CA ASN A 343 7.05 29.72 9.98
C ASN A 343 7.75 28.49 9.36
N TYR A 344 8.14 28.55 8.09
CA TYR A 344 8.81 27.45 7.38
C TYR A 344 10.32 27.38 7.75
N ALA A 345 10.63 26.79 8.89
CA ALA A 345 11.99 26.75 9.46
C ALA A 345 13.05 26.18 8.51
N GLU A 346 12.71 25.12 7.77
CA GLU A 346 13.59 24.46 6.79
C GLU A 346 13.96 25.39 5.63
N ALA A 347 13.04 26.27 5.21
CA ALA A 347 13.30 27.24 4.14
C ALA A 347 14.25 28.34 4.62
N PHE A 348 14.09 28.80 5.86
CA PHE A 348 15.05 29.73 6.48
C PHE A 348 16.43 29.09 6.65
N SER A 349 16.50 27.86 7.16
CA SER A 349 17.76 27.12 7.29
C SER A 349 18.48 26.98 5.94
N ASN A 350 17.77 26.54 4.90
CA ASN A 350 18.36 26.41 3.58
C ASN A 350 18.72 27.76 2.94
N LEU A 351 17.93 28.82 3.15
CA LEU A 351 18.28 30.16 2.68
C LEU A 351 19.60 30.65 3.31
N GLY A 352 19.78 30.42 4.62
CA GLY A 352 21.03 30.70 5.32
C GLY A 352 22.21 29.91 4.74
N LEU A 353 21.99 28.64 4.42
CA LEU A 353 22.99 27.77 3.79
C LEU A 353 23.41 28.31 2.42
N ILE A 354 22.46 28.74 1.58
CA ILE A 354 22.78 29.29 0.25
C ILE A 354 23.65 30.55 0.36
N TYR A 355 23.37 31.45 1.31
CA TYR A 355 24.23 32.63 1.53
C TYR A 355 25.64 32.24 1.99
N CYS A 356 25.77 31.21 2.83
CA CYS A 356 27.08 30.66 3.23
C CYS A 356 27.82 30.01 2.05
N LEU A 357 27.12 29.36 1.12
CA LEU A 357 27.72 28.83 -0.11
C LEU A 357 28.20 29.96 -1.04
N GLN A 358 27.45 31.05 -1.17
CA GLN A 358 27.91 32.23 -1.91
C GLN A 358 29.17 32.85 -1.29
N ALA A 359 29.23 32.93 0.05
CA ALA A 359 30.44 33.37 0.75
C ALA A 359 31.63 32.45 0.47
N GLN A 360 31.40 31.13 0.43
CA GLN A 360 32.44 30.15 0.11
C GLN A 360 32.97 30.33 -1.32
N ASP A 361 32.08 30.38 -2.30
CA ASP A 361 32.45 30.59 -3.71
C ASP A 361 33.22 31.89 -3.93
N PHE A 362 32.81 32.96 -3.24
CA PHE A 362 33.52 34.23 -3.31
C PHE A 362 34.89 34.14 -2.63
N SER A 363 34.99 33.45 -1.49
CA SER A 363 36.26 33.28 -0.77
C SER A 363 37.33 32.53 -1.58
N GLU A 364 36.93 31.62 -2.47
CA GLU A 364 37.85 30.93 -3.39
C GLU A 364 38.53 31.89 -4.39
N LYS A 365 37.94 33.07 -4.62
CA LYS A 365 38.39 34.08 -5.59
C LYS A 365 38.95 35.34 -4.93
N ALA A 366 38.61 35.57 -3.67
CA ALA A 366 39.02 36.73 -2.89
C ALA A 366 40.53 36.72 -2.58
N THR A 367 41.13 37.91 -2.49
CA THR A 367 42.53 38.04 -2.07
C THR A 367 42.67 37.88 -0.55
N ALA A 368 43.69 37.12 -0.12
CA ALA A 368 44.07 37.00 1.29
C ALA A 368 45.21 37.94 1.68
N ASP A 369 45.82 38.65 0.70
CA ASP A 369 46.89 39.61 0.96
C ASP A 369 46.31 40.92 1.46
N VAL A 370 46.61 41.27 2.72
CA VAL A 370 46.17 42.52 3.36
C VAL A 370 46.66 43.78 2.64
N ASN A 371 47.68 43.68 1.79
CA ASN A 371 48.22 44.78 1.00
C ASN A 371 47.58 44.91 -0.39
N ASP A 372 46.78 43.92 -0.81
CA ASP A 372 46.05 43.99 -2.07
C ASP A 372 44.96 45.09 -1.98
N PRO A 373 44.88 46.02 -2.94
CA PRO A 373 43.84 47.06 -2.95
C PRO A 373 42.42 46.52 -2.82
N LYS A 374 42.15 45.29 -3.28
CA LYS A 374 40.83 44.64 -3.20
C LYS A 374 40.53 44.01 -1.84
N TYR A 375 41.52 43.81 -0.97
CA TYR A 375 41.34 43.08 0.29
C TYR A 375 40.15 43.62 1.12
N LYS A 376 40.06 44.94 1.28
CA LYS A 376 38.96 45.55 2.05
C LYS A 376 37.59 45.36 1.40
N GLU A 377 37.53 45.42 0.07
CA GLU A 377 36.28 45.22 -0.69
C GLU A 377 35.83 43.75 -0.64
N ASP A 378 36.78 42.83 -0.80
CA ASP A 378 36.53 41.39 -0.73
C ASP A 378 36.05 40.97 0.67
N GLN A 379 36.69 41.47 1.73
CA GLN A 379 36.25 41.21 3.12
C GLN A 379 34.86 41.80 3.41
N ALA A 380 34.56 43.00 2.89
CA ALA A 380 33.22 43.58 3.03
C ALA A 380 32.15 42.73 2.30
N THR A 381 32.48 42.20 1.12
CA THR A 381 31.60 41.32 0.36
C THR A 381 31.35 39.99 1.08
N LEU A 382 32.41 39.37 1.62
CA LEU A 382 32.30 38.15 2.44
C LEU A 382 31.41 38.38 3.65
N LYS A 383 31.64 39.48 4.38
CA LYS A 383 30.82 39.86 5.55
C LYS A 383 29.35 40.03 5.17
N ALA A 384 29.05 40.68 4.05
CA ALA A 384 27.68 40.91 3.60
C ALA A 384 26.90 39.60 3.34
N PHE A 385 27.55 38.52 2.87
CA PHE A 385 26.89 37.22 2.74
C PHE A 385 26.51 36.63 4.09
N TYR A 386 27.43 36.67 5.06
CA TYR A 386 27.15 36.16 6.41
C TYR A 386 26.09 37.01 7.14
N GLU A 387 26.07 38.33 6.92
CA GLU A 387 25.02 39.22 7.44
C GLU A 387 23.63 38.87 6.90
N LYS A 388 23.53 38.38 5.66
CA LYS A 388 22.26 37.84 5.10
C LYS A 388 21.91 36.47 5.67
N ALA A 389 22.90 35.61 5.90
CA ALA A 389 22.69 34.27 6.46
C ALA A 389 22.22 34.30 7.93
N LYS A 390 22.75 35.24 8.72
CA LYS A 390 22.46 35.40 10.16
C LYS A 390 20.96 35.39 10.50
N PRO A 391 20.13 36.32 10.00
CA PRO A 391 18.71 36.36 10.38
C PRO A 391 17.95 35.11 9.94
N CYS A 392 18.41 34.41 8.90
CA CYS A 392 17.78 33.18 8.43
C CYS A 392 17.96 32.06 9.46
N TYR A 393 19.19 31.80 9.91
CA TYR A 393 19.43 30.76 10.92
C TYR A 393 18.89 31.12 12.31
N GLU A 394 18.92 32.39 12.70
CA GLU A 394 18.28 32.85 13.95
C GLU A 394 16.77 32.62 13.92
N LYS A 395 16.13 32.88 12.78
CA LYS A 395 14.71 32.59 12.57
C LYS A 395 14.43 31.08 12.62
N ALA A 396 15.26 30.25 11.99
CA ALA A 396 15.14 28.79 12.05
C ALA A 396 15.26 28.28 13.51
N ARG A 397 16.23 28.77 14.28
CA ARG A 397 16.38 28.48 15.72
C ARG A 397 15.15 28.90 16.52
N ALA A 398 14.61 30.09 16.26
CA ALA A 398 13.44 30.58 16.96
C ALA A 398 12.17 29.75 16.68
N LEU A 399 12.02 29.27 15.44
CA LEU A 399 10.87 28.45 15.04
C LEU A 399 10.96 27.01 15.55
N LYS A 400 12.16 26.41 15.55
CA LYS A 400 12.39 25.02 15.96
C LYS A 400 13.67 24.91 16.81
N PRO A 401 13.64 25.34 18.09
CA PRO A 401 14.82 25.36 18.94
C PRO A 401 15.40 23.97 19.22
N ASP A 402 14.56 22.93 19.24
CA ASP A 402 15.01 21.57 19.51
C ASP A 402 15.61 20.87 18.28
N GLN A 403 15.33 21.35 17.06
CA GLN A 403 15.89 20.83 15.81
C GLN A 403 17.21 21.53 15.48
N LYS A 404 18.24 21.25 16.30
CA LYS A 404 19.57 21.86 16.21
C LYS A 404 20.22 21.67 14.84
N ASP A 405 19.90 20.59 14.14
CA ASP A 405 20.37 20.30 12.77
C ASP A 405 20.02 21.42 11.77
N LEU A 406 18.92 22.14 11.99
CA LEU A 406 18.51 23.24 11.12
C LEU A 406 19.34 24.51 11.29
N TRP A 407 20.01 24.73 12.42
CA TRP A 407 20.57 26.04 12.71
C TRP A 407 21.94 26.04 13.39
N LEU A 408 22.33 24.99 14.10
CA LEU A 408 23.52 25.01 14.96
C LEU A 408 24.81 25.22 14.17
N ASN A 409 25.06 24.37 13.17
CA ASN A 409 26.26 24.48 12.33
C ASN A 409 26.26 25.77 11.49
N GLY A 410 25.06 26.21 11.06
CA GLY A 410 24.88 27.46 10.33
C GLY A 410 25.24 28.68 11.18
N LEU A 411 24.67 28.78 12.38
CA LEU A 411 24.99 29.84 13.34
C LEU A 411 26.45 29.79 13.77
N TYR A 412 27.03 28.61 13.98
CA TYR A 412 28.45 28.49 14.31
C TYR A 412 29.31 29.17 13.24
N ARG A 413 29.09 28.81 11.97
CA ARG A 413 29.82 29.39 10.84
C ARG A 413 29.58 30.90 10.73
N VAL A 414 28.32 31.33 10.83
CA VAL A 414 27.96 32.75 10.67
C VAL A 414 28.52 33.60 11.81
N TYR A 415 28.35 33.19 13.06
CA TYR A 415 28.81 33.93 14.22
C TYR A 415 30.33 34.00 14.31
N TYR A 416 31.03 32.94 13.91
CA TYR A 416 32.49 32.96 13.77
C TYR A 416 32.94 34.01 12.74
N ASN A 417 32.37 34.01 11.53
CA ASN A 417 32.79 34.92 10.46
C ASN A 417 32.33 36.38 10.66
N LEU A 418 31.40 36.62 11.59
CA LEU A 418 30.92 37.95 11.96
C LEU A 418 31.48 38.47 13.29
N ASP A 419 32.42 37.74 13.91
CA ASP A 419 33.03 38.09 15.20
C ASP A 419 31.99 38.38 16.31
N MET A 420 30.96 37.55 16.41
CA MET A 420 29.80 37.75 17.31
C MET A 420 30.07 37.47 18.80
N GLY A 421 31.33 37.41 19.25
CA GLY A 421 31.73 37.32 20.65
C GLY A 421 30.87 36.39 21.54
N PRO A 422 30.06 36.93 22.48
CA PRO A 422 29.24 36.11 23.39
C PRO A 422 28.31 35.11 22.70
N GLU A 423 27.67 35.50 21.59
CA GLU A 423 26.77 34.62 20.83
C GLU A 423 27.55 33.49 20.15
N PHE A 424 28.79 33.73 19.71
CA PHE A 424 29.65 32.67 19.20
C PHE A 424 30.07 31.69 20.31
N GLU A 425 30.48 32.19 21.48
CA GLU A 425 30.82 31.35 22.64
C GLU A 425 29.65 30.47 23.11
N GLU A 426 28.41 30.98 23.01
CA GLU A 426 27.21 30.20 23.31
C GLU A 426 27.08 29.01 22.33
N ILE A 427 27.17 29.29 21.02
CA ILE A 427 27.01 28.28 19.98
C ILE A 427 28.15 27.26 19.99
N GLU A 428 29.39 27.70 20.21
CA GLU A 428 30.56 26.82 20.29
C GLU A 428 30.39 25.75 21.39
N LYS A 429 29.90 26.14 22.57
CA LYS A 429 29.60 25.21 23.68
C LYS A 429 28.48 24.21 23.38
N MET A 430 27.63 24.49 22.39
CA MET A 430 26.56 23.59 21.97
C MET A 430 27.00 22.59 20.89
N VAL A 431 28.10 22.87 20.19
CA VAL A 431 28.70 21.99 19.17
C VAL A 431 29.64 20.95 19.79
N GLN A 432 30.27 21.28 20.92
CA GLN A 432 31.07 20.38 21.76
C GLN A 432 30.18 19.39 22.52
#